data_AF-M5JKQ4-F1
#
_entry.id   AF-M5JKQ4-F1
#
_cell.length_a   1.000
_cell.length_b   1.000
_cell.length_c   1.000
_cell.angle_alpha   90.00
_cell.angle_beta   90.00
_cell.angle_gamma   90.00
#
_symmetry.space_group_name_H-M   'P 1'
#
loop_
_entity.id
_entity.type
_entity.pdbx_description
1 polymer ?
#
loop_
_entity_poly.entity_id
_entity_poly.type
_entity_poly.pdbx_seq_one_letter_code
_entity_poly.pdbx_strand_id
1 'polypeptide(L)'
;MFHVVGLDPAGHHPIQKATFRRDTVLQFFEGATPTIVGIEACPGSPWLARKLQGFGHTVRIVAAKFVEPFVKSNKSDIIDAEAIAGAVTRPTMRFVEVRTSDQIDVQALHRVRGTRPPPGSAHQGYMPDARLLPRILHCDASGAGKFKADMPRVLEDEDNDLSAPMRQLLMSLFEDIRYLEQRIAEVSRQIEAAANADDTARRLMTVPGIGALTATGLLAAAGTGRQFKRTRDMAAWLGLVPRGHSTGGKTTLLGISKRGRYIGNRVHGLCNIISQRSVSY
;
A
#
# COMPACT_ATOMS: atom_id res chain seq x y z
N MET A 1 -5.13 -10.54 12.11
CA MET A 1 -6.13 -10.61 13.18
C MET A 1 -7.50 -10.49 12.57
N PHE A 2 -8.47 -11.28 13.04
CA PHE A 2 -9.86 -11.29 12.58
C PHE A 2 -10.76 -10.93 13.76
N HIS A 3 -11.73 -10.05 13.54
CA HIS A 3 -12.72 -9.69 14.55
C HIS A 3 -14.05 -10.32 14.16
N VAL A 4 -14.65 -11.07 15.10
CA VAL A 4 -15.90 -11.77 14.89
C VAL A 4 -16.92 -11.24 15.89
N VAL A 5 -18.07 -10.85 15.37
CA VAL A 5 -19.21 -10.39 16.15
C VAL A 5 -20.40 -11.29 15.84
N GLY A 6 -20.95 -11.93 16.87
CA GLY A 6 -22.17 -12.72 16.79
C GLY A 6 -23.36 -11.90 17.26
N LEU A 7 -24.48 -11.96 16.54
CA LEU A 7 -25.74 -11.34 16.91
C LEU A 7 -26.68 -12.36 17.56
N ASP A 8 -27.65 -11.87 18.34
CA ASP A 8 -28.77 -12.66 18.83
C ASP A 8 -29.61 -13.25 17.67
N PRO A 9 -30.49 -14.24 17.93
CA PRO A 9 -31.34 -14.83 16.89
C PRO A 9 -32.25 -13.81 16.17
N ALA A 10 -32.55 -12.68 16.81
CA ALA A 10 -33.31 -11.59 16.23
C ALA A 10 -32.46 -10.69 15.30
N GLY A 11 -31.13 -10.81 15.32
CA GLY A 11 -30.21 -10.04 14.50
C GLY A 11 -30.06 -8.57 14.91
N HIS A 12 -30.35 -8.24 16.17
CA HIS A 12 -30.43 -6.87 16.68
C HIS A 12 -29.28 -6.52 17.63
N HIS A 13 -28.84 -7.45 18.47
CA HIS A 13 -27.87 -7.17 19.53
C HIS A 13 -26.64 -8.08 19.46
N PRO A 14 -25.42 -7.53 19.59
CA PRO A 14 -24.20 -8.32 19.63
C PRO A 14 -24.13 -9.11 20.94
N ILE A 15 -24.17 -10.45 20.84
CA ILE A 15 -24.07 -11.38 21.98
C ILE A 15 -22.64 -11.91 22.17
N GLN A 16 -21.80 -11.81 21.14
CA GLN A 16 -20.42 -12.27 21.18
C GLN A 16 -19.52 -11.30 20.45
N LYS A 17 -18.38 -10.96 21.06
CA LYS A 17 -17.30 -10.20 20.44
C LYS A 17 -15.99 -10.92 20.74
N ALA A 18 -15.32 -11.40 19.69
CA ALA A 18 -14.09 -12.15 19.84
C ALA A 18 -13.07 -11.71 18.79
N THR A 19 -11.79 -11.84 19.14
CA THR A 19 -10.69 -11.55 18.23
C THR A 19 -9.87 -12.82 18.06
N PHE A 20 -9.68 -13.23 16.82
CA PHE A 20 -9.01 -14.45 16.45
C PHE A 20 -7.76 -14.18 15.62
N ARG A 21 -6.81 -15.12 15.71
CA ARG A 21 -5.76 -15.27 14.71
C ARG A 21 -6.32 -16.09 13.54
N ARG A 22 -5.56 -16.18 12.45
CA ARG A 22 -6.02 -16.88 11.23
C ARG A 22 -6.34 -18.35 11.51
N ASP A 23 -5.47 -19.05 12.22
CA ASP A 23 -5.66 -20.49 12.44
C ASP A 23 -6.81 -20.73 13.42
N THR A 24 -6.92 -19.87 14.44
CA THR A 24 -7.95 -19.98 15.46
C THR A 24 -9.35 -19.59 14.96
N VAL A 25 -9.46 -18.73 13.93
CA VAL A 25 -10.77 -18.39 13.37
C VAL A 25 -11.35 -19.57 12.58
N LEU A 26 -10.53 -20.30 11.84
CA LEU A 26 -11.01 -21.49 11.10
C LEU A 26 -11.43 -22.59 12.06
N GLN A 27 -10.62 -22.88 13.09
CA GLN A 27 -10.96 -23.85 14.14
C GLN A 27 -12.26 -23.49 14.87
N PHE A 28 -12.48 -22.19 15.13
CA PHE A 28 -13.72 -21.72 15.75
C PHE A 28 -14.95 -22.04 14.88
N PHE A 29 -14.88 -21.77 13.57
CA PHE A 29 -16.00 -22.03 12.68
C PHE A 29 -16.19 -23.52 12.38
N GLU A 30 -15.12 -24.30 12.30
CA GLU A 30 -15.20 -25.76 12.14
C GLU A 30 -16.01 -26.44 13.26
N GLY A 31 -15.88 -25.98 14.50
CA GLY A 31 -16.68 -26.46 15.64
C GLY A 31 -18.02 -25.75 15.84
N ALA A 32 -18.32 -24.70 15.06
CA ALA A 32 -19.54 -23.93 15.20
C ALA A 32 -20.71 -24.58 14.44
N THR A 33 -21.93 -24.37 14.93
CA THR A 33 -23.11 -24.78 14.18
C THR A 33 -23.23 -24.00 12.86
N PRO A 34 -23.76 -24.60 11.78
CA PRO A 34 -24.02 -23.91 10.53
C PRO A 34 -24.80 -22.61 10.76
N THR A 35 -24.25 -21.49 10.28
CA THR A 35 -24.77 -20.14 10.54
C THR A 35 -24.53 -19.22 9.34
N ILE A 36 -25.18 -18.06 9.34
CA ILE A 36 -24.96 -17.03 8.32
C ILE A 36 -23.75 -16.19 8.75
N VAL A 37 -22.71 -16.16 7.92
CA VAL A 37 -21.49 -15.39 8.17
C VAL A 37 -21.39 -14.22 7.19
N GLY A 38 -21.33 -13.01 7.74
CA GLY A 38 -21.06 -11.79 7.01
C GLY A 38 -19.58 -11.50 6.88
N ILE A 39 -19.11 -11.18 5.67
CA ILE A 39 -17.71 -10.77 5.45
C ILE A 39 -17.69 -9.54 4.56
N GLU A 40 -16.86 -8.55 4.88
CA GLU A 40 -16.62 -7.42 3.98
C GLU A 40 -15.83 -7.86 2.74
N ALA A 41 -16.20 -7.33 1.58
CA ALA A 41 -15.49 -7.52 0.33
C ALA A 41 -14.06 -6.98 0.44
N CYS A 42 -13.11 -7.90 0.57
CA CYS A 42 -11.69 -7.63 0.52
C CYS A 42 -11.01 -8.70 -0.35
N PRO A 43 -9.74 -8.53 -0.75
CA PRO A 43 -9.07 -9.52 -1.60
C PRO A 43 -9.13 -10.94 -1.05
N GLY A 44 -8.96 -11.11 0.26
CA GLY A 44 -9.01 -12.42 0.93
C GLY A 44 -10.41 -12.94 1.26
N SER A 45 -11.48 -12.17 1.04
CA SER A 45 -12.83 -12.59 1.40
C SER A 45 -13.34 -13.80 0.61
N PRO A 46 -13.05 -13.97 -0.70
CA PRO A 46 -13.47 -15.17 -1.43
C PRO A 46 -12.82 -16.46 -0.90
N TRP A 47 -11.55 -16.40 -0.48
CA TRP A 47 -10.87 -17.54 0.12
C TRP A 47 -11.51 -17.95 1.45
N LEU A 48 -11.70 -16.97 2.36
CA LEU A 48 -12.31 -17.24 3.66
C LEU A 48 -13.75 -17.74 3.49
N ALA A 49 -14.51 -17.14 2.57
CA ALA A 49 -15.85 -17.57 2.26
C ALA A 49 -15.92 -19.04 1.80
N ARG A 50 -15.02 -19.47 0.91
CA ARG A 50 -14.96 -20.87 0.47
C ARG A 50 -14.64 -21.84 1.61
N LYS A 51 -13.69 -21.51 2.50
CA LYS A 51 -13.37 -22.36 3.65
C LYS A 51 -14.57 -22.49 4.60
N LEU A 52 -15.22 -21.38 4.92
CA LEU A 52 -16.42 -21.38 5.78
C LEU A 52 -17.61 -22.10 5.13
N GLN A 53 -17.80 -21.98 3.81
CA GLN A 53 -18.79 -22.77 3.09
C GLN A 53 -18.49 -24.27 3.13
N GLY A 54 -17.21 -24.66 3.12
CA GLY A 54 -16.76 -26.04 3.30
C GLY A 54 -17.13 -26.62 4.68
N PHE A 55 -17.24 -25.78 5.71
CA PHE A 55 -17.74 -26.17 7.04
C PHE A 55 -19.28 -26.15 7.13
N GLY A 56 -19.99 -25.83 6.04
CA GLY A 56 -21.46 -25.80 6.00
C GLY A 56 -22.09 -24.45 6.36
N HIS A 57 -21.30 -23.38 6.56
CA HIS A 57 -21.86 -22.05 6.82
C HIS A 57 -22.37 -21.37 5.54
N THR A 58 -23.41 -20.54 5.70
CA THR A 58 -23.90 -19.68 4.62
C THR A 58 -23.16 -18.36 4.64
N VAL A 59 -22.25 -18.14 3.69
CA VAL A 59 -21.43 -16.92 3.68
C VAL A 59 -22.04 -15.85 2.76
N ARG A 60 -22.04 -14.60 3.25
CA ARG A 60 -22.54 -13.42 2.54
C ARG A 60 -21.46 -12.34 2.51
N ILE A 61 -20.96 -12.04 1.31
CA ILE A 61 -19.95 -10.99 1.13
C ILE A 61 -20.63 -9.64 0.86
N VAL A 62 -20.33 -8.62 1.66
CA VAL A 62 -20.92 -7.27 1.56
C VAL A 62 -19.87 -6.28 1.05
N ALA A 63 -20.22 -5.45 0.06
CA ALA A 63 -19.31 -4.40 -0.39
C ALA A 63 -19.13 -3.33 0.69
N ALA A 64 -17.89 -2.83 0.87
CA ALA A 64 -17.55 -1.81 1.87
C ALA A 64 -18.51 -0.61 1.89
N LYS A 65 -18.90 -0.12 0.70
CA LYS A 65 -19.84 1.00 0.53
C LYS A 65 -21.22 0.77 1.18
N PHE A 66 -21.64 -0.48 1.32
CA PHE A 66 -22.89 -0.85 1.98
C PHE A 66 -22.72 -1.11 3.48
N VAL A 67 -21.48 -1.23 3.97
CA VAL A 67 -21.15 -1.35 5.40
C VAL A 67 -21.00 0.02 6.05
N GLU A 68 -20.44 1.01 5.33
CA GLU A 68 -20.21 2.38 5.82
C GLU A 68 -21.41 3.00 6.58
N PRO A 69 -22.67 2.89 6.10
CA PRO A 69 -23.81 3.48 6.81
C PRO A 69 -24.13 2.85 8.17
N PHE A 70 -23.57 1.67 8.46
CA PHE A 70 -23.81 0.93 9.71
C PHE A 70 -22.75 1.21 10.77
N VAL A 71 -21.70 1.96 10.45
CA VAL A 71 -20.63 2.32 11.38
C VAL A 71 -21.11 3.46 12.29
N LYS A 72 -21.32 3.16 13.57
CA LYS A 72 -21.96 4.09 14.54
C LYS A 72 -21.00 5.06 15.24
N SER A 73 -19.68 4.85 15.16
CA SER A 73 -18.68 5.62 15.92
C SER A 73 -17.30 5.61 15.23
N ASN A 74 -16.29 6.14 15.92
CA ASN A 74 -14.89 6.18 15.46
C ASN A 74 -14.38 4.81 15.01
N LYS A 75 -13.51 4.82 14.01
CA LYS A 75 -12.97 3.63 13.35
C LYS A 75 -12.32 2.65 14.35
N SER A 76 -12.88 1.45 14.42
CA SER A 76 -12.33 0.31 15.16
C SER A 76 -12.74 -0.97 14.44
N ASP A 77 -11.83 -1.94 14.36
CA ASP A 77 -12.08 -3.18 13.61
C ASP A 77 -13.26 -4.01 14.19
N ILE A 78 -13.53 -3.89 15.49
CA ILE A 78 -14.69 -4.52 16.13
C ILE A 78 -16.00 -3.83 15.75
N ILE A 79 -15.98 -2.50 15.57
CA ILE A 79 -17.15 -1.73 15.15
C ILE A 79 -17.48 -2.03 13.69
N ASP A 80 -16.46 -2.16 12.85
CA ASP A 80 -16.62 -2.57 11.46
C ASP A 80 -17.22 -4.00 11.38
N ALA A 81 -16.77 -4.93 12.23
CA ALA A 81 -17.36 -6.26 12.33
C ALA A 81 -18.83 -6.26 12.77
N GLU A 82 -19.21 -5.40 13.73
CA GLU A 82 -20.60 -5.22 14.15
C GLU A 82 -21.46 -4.61 13.03
N ALA A 83 -20.92 -3.63 12.29
CA ALA A 83 -21.56 -3.02 11.13
C ALA A 83 -21.84 -4.04 10.02
N ILE A 84 -20.87 -4.92 9.73
CA ILE A 84 -21.04 -6.04 8.79
C ILE A 84 -22.15 -6.97 9.26
N ALA A 85 -22.13 -7.37 10.54
CA ALA A 85 -23.14 -8.27 11.09
C ALA A 85 -24.56 -7.68 10.96
N GLY A 86 -24.73 -6.39 11.25
CA GLY A 86 -26.01 -5.69 11.08
C GLY A 86 -26.42 -5.46 9.62
N ALA A 87 -25.47 -5.31 8.70
CA ALA A 87 -25.75 -5.17 7.27
C ALA A 87 -26.28 -6.48 6.65
N VAL A 88 -25.77 -7.62 7.12
CA VAL A 88 -26.04 -8.96 6.55
C VAL A 88 -27.47 -9.45 6.84
N THR A 89 -28.10 -8.92 7.89
CA THR A 89 -29.49 -9.26 8.27
C THR A 89 -30.53 -8.54 7.41
N ARG A 90 -30.13 -7.53 6.62
CA ARG A 90 -31.07 -6.72 5.84
C ARG A 90 -31.59 -7.49 4.62
N PRO A 91 -32.93 -7.63 4.45
CA PRO A 91 -33.51 -8.40 3.35
C PRO A 91 -33.29 -7.77 1.97
N THR A 92 -33.10 -6.45 1.90
CA THR A 92 -32.85 -5.70 0.66
C THR A 92 -31.37 -5.62 0.29
N MET A 93 -30.48 -6.23 1.09
CA MET A 93 -29.04 -6.16 0.88
C MET A 93 -28.62 -6.98 -0.34
N ARG A 94 -27.69 -6.42 -1.14
CA ARG A 94 -27.06 -7.14 -2.25
C ARG A 94 -25.74 -7.72 -1.80
N PHE A 95 -25.57 -9.02 -2.01
CA PHE A 95 -24.34 -9.74 -1.69
C PHE A 95 -23.52 -9.99 -2.94
N VAL A 96 -22.19 -9.97 -2.77
CA VAL A 96 -21.24 -10.33 -3.81
C VAL A 96 -21.12 -11.86 -3.82
N GLU A 97 -21.19 -12.44 -5.00
CA GLU A 97 -21.01 -13.88 -5.19
C GLU A 97 -19.59 -14.32 -4.78
N VAL A 98 -19.49 -15.48 -4.14
CA VAL A 98 -18.21 -16.07 -3.76
C VAL A 98 -17.55 -16.61 -5.03
N ARG A 99 -16.44 -15.99 -5.42
CA ARG A 99 -15.71 -16.38 -6.63
C ARG A 99 -15.02 -17.71 -6.46
N THR A 100 -14.99 -18.50 -7.53
CA THR A 100 -14.21 -19.74 -7.62
C THR A 100 -12.71 -19.46 -7.72
N SER A 101 -11.88 -20.49 -7.55
CA SER A 101 -10.42 -20.33 -7.72
C SER A 101 -10.08 -19.81 -9.11
N ASP A 102 -10.65 -20.41 -10.15
CA ASP A 102 -10.37 -20.05 -11.55
C ASP A 102 -10.78 -18.60 -11.87
N GLN A 103 -11.91 -18.15 -11.32
CA GLN A 103 -12.35 -16.76 -11.48
C GLN A 103 -11.40 -15.77 -10.81
N ILE A 104 -10.81 -16.14 -9.66
CA ILE A 104 -9.79 -15.33 -8.98
C ILE A 104 -8.52 -15.27 -9.81
N ASP A 105 -8.12 -16.39 -10.42
CA ASP A 105 -6.92 -16.48 -11.27
C ASP A 105 -7.03 -15.61 -12.51
N VAL A 106 -8.15 -15.71 -13.24
CA VAL A 106 -8.43 -14.86 -14.41
C VAL A 106 -8.47 -13.38 -14.02
N GLN A 107 -9.08 -13.06 -12.89
CA GLN A 107 -9.10 -11.69 -12.40
C GLN A 107 -7.69 -11.17 -12.05
N ALA A 108 -6.82 -12.01 -11.50
CA ALA A 108 -5.43 -11.65 -11.24
C ALA A 108 -4.68 -11.31 -12.53
N LEU A 109 -4.86 -12.10 -13.59
CA LEU A 109 -4.28 -11.81 -14.91
C LEU A 109 -4.74 -10.46 -15.45
N HIS A 110 -6.05 -10.16 -15.38
CA HIS A 110 -6.58 -8.86 -15.80
C HIS A 110 -6.00 -7.69 -15.01
N ARG A 111 -5.80 -7.85 -13.70
CA ARG A 111 -5.18 -6.82 -12.87
C ARG A 111 -3.74 -6.59 -13.28
N VAL A 112 -2.93 -7.65 -13.33
CA VAL A 112 -1.51 -7.56 -13.75
C VAL A 112 -1.37 -6.87 -15.10
N ARG A 113 -2.23 -7.20 -16.07
CA ARG A 113 -2.26 -6.52 -17.37
C ARG A 113 -2.62 -5.02 -17.26
N GLY A 114 -3.55 -4.67 -16.40
CA GLY A 114 -4.01 -3.29 -16.20
C GLY A 114 -3.04 -2.43 -15.39
N THR A 115 -2.12 -3.05 -14.64
CA THR A 115 -1.20 -2.34 -13.76
C THR A 115 -0.09 -1.67 -14.57
N ARG A 116 -0.11 -0.35 -14.57
CA ARG A 116 1.00 0.49 -15.03
C ARG A 116 1.58 1.22 -13.82
N PRO A 117 2.75 0.81 -13.30
CA PRO A 117 3.36 1.52 -12.19
C PRO A 117 3.70 2.96 -12.60
N PRO A 118 3.47 3.96 -11.73
CA PRO A 118 3.97 5.29 -11.98
C PRO A 118 5.51 5.30 -11.98
N PRO A 119 6.13 6.13 -12.84
CA PRO A 119 7.58 6.21 -12.95
C PRO A 119 8.19 6.64 -11.60
N GLY A 120 9.17 5.86 -11.11
CA GLY A 120 9.85 6.09 -9.82
C GLY A 120 9.22 5.37 -8.63
N SER A 121 8.09 4.70 -8.82
CA SER A 121 7.47 3.82 -7.82
C SER A 121 7.39 2.38 -8.32
N ALA A 122 8.17 1.98 -9.34
CA ALA A 122 8.02 0.68 -10.00
C ALA A 122 7.95 -0.49 -9.00
N HIS A 123 8.90 -0.58 -8.05
CA HIS A 123 8.85 -1.56 -6.96
C HIS A 123 7.59 -1.49 -6.11
N GLN A 124 7.15 -0.27 -5.77
CA GLN A 124 5.98 -0.04 -4.94
C GLN A 124 4.67 -0.15 -5.71
N GLY A 125 4.67 -0.05 -7.04
CA GLY A 125 3.53 0.05 -7.94
C GLY A 125 3.13 -1.28 -8.58
N TYR A 126 4.07 -2.23 -8.69
CA TYR A 126 3.75 -3.66 -8.82
C TYR A 126 3.33 -4.29 -7.48
N MET A 127 3.71 -3.64 -6.37
CA MET A 127 3.40 -4.09 -5.03
C MET A 127 1.95 -3.97 -4.56
N PRO A 128 1.06 -3.03 -4.96
CA PRO A 128 -0.34 -3.11 -4.57
C PRO A 128 -0.96 -4.41 -5.06
N ASP A 129 -0.75 -4.82 -6.32
CA ASP A 129 -1.35 -6.06 -6.83
C ASP A 129 -0.71 -7.31 -6.22
N ALA A 130 0.62 -7.29 -6.06
CA ALA A 130 1.34 -8.31 -5.32
C ALA A 130 1.17 -8.21 -3.79
N ARG A 131 0.49 -7.21 -3.22
CA ARG A 131 0.08 -7.15 -1.78
C ARG A 131 -1.40 -7.51 -1.59
N LEU A 132 -2.18 -7.44 -2.66
CA LEU A 132 -3.55 -7.92 -2.70
C LEU A 132 -3.58 -9.45 -2.89
N LEU A 133 -2.64 -10.01 -3.65
CA LEU A 133 -2.50 -11.46 -3.89
C LEU A 133 -2.06 -12.30 -2.66
N PRO A 134 -1.15 -11.85 -1.78
CA PRO A 134 -0.76 -12.58 -0.56
C PRO A 134 -1.77 -12.45 0.57
N ARG A 135 -2.70 -11.49 0.47
CA ARG A 135 -3.88 -11.46 1.35
C ARG A 135 -4.92 -12.52 0.95
N ILE A 136 -4.81 -13.05 -0.27
CA ILE A 136 -5.54 -14.23 -0.73
C ILE A 136 -4.84 -15.49 -0.19
N LEU A 137 -3.50 -15.51 -0.11
CA LEU A 137 -2.71 -16.72 0.24
C LEU A 137 -1.52 -16.47 1.19
N HIS A 138 -1.78 -16.11 2.46
CA HIS A 138 -0.80 -16.32 3.53
C HIS A 138 0.51 -15.49 3.50
N CYS A 139 0.44 -14.16 3.32
CA CYS A 139 1.50 -13.29 3.85
C CYS A 139 0.92 -12.12 4.65
N ASP A 140 1.24 -12.05 5.94
CA ASP A 140 1.11 -10.83 6.75
C ASP A 140 2.21 -9.83 6.34
N ALA A 141 2.17 -9.40 5.07
CA ALA A 141 3.08 -8.43 4.50
C ALA A 141 2.73 -7.02 4.98
N SER A 142 2.97 -6.76 6.26
CA SER A 142 3.08 -5.41 6.81
C SER A 142 4.37 -4.78 6.26
N GLY A 143 4.33 -4.35 4.99
CA GLY A 143 5.41 -3.65 4.30
C GLY A 143 6.10 -4.44 3.17
N ALA A 144 6.79 -3.72 2.28
CA ALA A 144 7.52 -4.25 1.14
C ALA A 144 8.58 -5.32 1.52
N GLY A 145 9.22 -5.16 2.68
CA GLY A 145 10.30 -6.04 3.13
C GLY A 145 9.82 -7.45 3.49
N LYS A 146 8.78 -7.56 4.32
CA LYS A 146 8.21 -8.86 4.73
C LYS A 146 7.67 -9.66 3.55
N PHE A 147 6.97 -8.97 2.64
CA PHE A 147 6.50 -9.58 1.39
C PHE A 147 7.63 -10.29 0.63
N LYS A 148 8.79 -9.64 0.47
CA LYS A 148 9.92 -10.22 -0.27
C LYS A 148 10.56 -11.40 0.47
N ALA A 149 10.55 -11.38 1.80
CA ALA A 149 11.07 -12.47 2.61
C ALA A 149 10.14 -13.70 2.61
N ASP A 150 8.83 -13.47 2.63
CA ASP A 150 7.83 -14.53 2.70
C ASP A 150 7.52 -15.17 1.34
N MET A 151 7.70 -14.43 0.24
CA MET A 151 7.31 -14.90 -1.10
C MET A 151 7.98 -16.22 -1.52
N PRO A 152 9.31 -16.42 -1.36
CA PRO A 152 9.93 -17.71 -1.68
C PRO A 152 9.30 -18.86 -0.87
N ARG A 153 9.09 -18.66 0.43
CA ARG A 153 8.50 -19.67 1.32
C ARG A 153 7.07 -20.06 0.88
N VAL A 154 6.28 -19.10 0.43
CA VAL A 154 4.92 -19.35 -0.07
C VAL A 154 4.92 -20.03 -1.44
N LEU A 155 5.87 -19.69 -2.32
CA LEU A 155 5.99 -20.32 -3.63
C LEU A 155 6.57 -21.75 -3.58
N GLU A 156 7.34 -22.09 -2.54
CA GLU A 156 7.87 -23.43 -2.30
C GLU A 156 6.88 -24.36 -1.57
N ASP A 157 5.95 -23.79 -0.81
CA ASP A 157 4.90 -24.54 -0.12
C ASP A 157 3.88 -25.08 -1.13
N GLU A 158 3.92 -26.38 -1.40
CA GLU A 158 2.99 -27.09 -2.30
C GLU A 158 1.63 -27.38 -1.65
N ASP A 159 1.55 -27.39 -0.31
CA ASP A 159 0.34 -27.73 0.45
C ASP A 159 -0.63 -26.54 0.59
N ASN A 160 -0.24 -25.35 0.12
CA ASN A 160 -1.09 -24.19 0.20
C ASN A 160 -2.18 -24.16 -0.89
N ASP A 161 -3.21 -23.33 -0.68
CA ASP A 161 -4.37 -23.22 -1.58
C ASP A 161 -4.06 -22.50 -2.93
N LEU A 162 -2.79 -22.38 -3.35
CA LEU A 162 -2.43 -21.75 -4.62
C LEU A 162 -2.76 -22.68 -5.78
N SER A 163 -3.55 -22.18 -6.74
CA SER A 163 -3.64 -22.84 -8.03
C SER A 163 -2.30 -22.75 -8.79
N ALA A 164 -2.03 -23.73 -9.63
CA ALA A 164 -0.87 -23.73 -10.52
C ALA A 164 -0.72 -22.42 -11.35
N PRO A 165 -1.77 -21.90 -12.02
CA PRO A 165 -1.65 -20.64 -12.79
C PRO A 165 -1.36 -19.44 -11.88
N MET A 166 -1.94 -19.37 -10.68
CA MET A 166 -1.64 -18.29 -9.73
C MET A 166 -0.18 -18.34 -9.26
N ARG A 167 0.33 -19.55 -8.96
CA ARG A 167 1.73 -19.74 -8.54
C ARG A 167 2.69 -19.28 -9.62
N GLN A 168 2.44 -19.64 -10.88
CA GLN A 168 3.26 -19.18 -12.01
C GLN A 168 3.24 -17.66 -12.18
N LEU A 169 2.05 -17.05 -12.07
CA LEU A 169 1.91 -15.59 -12.15
C LEU A 169 2.71 -14.88 -11.05
N LEU A 170 2.60 -15.37 -9.81
CA LEU A 170 3.33 -14.81 -8.66
C LEU A 170 4.84 -14.97 -8.80
N MET A 171 5.31 -16.10 -9.31
CA MET A 171 6.73 -16.34 -9.57
C MET A 171 7.28 -15.35 -10.60
N SER A 172 6.59 -15.18 -11.73
CA SER A 172 6.98 -14.20 -12.76
C SER A 172 7.01 -12.76 -12.21
N LEU A 173 5.99 -12.35 -11.45
CA LEU A 173 5.97 -11.02 -10.82
C LEU A 173 7.12 -10.83 -9.82
N PHE A 174 7.50 -11.89 -9.09
CA PHE A 174 8.59 -11.82 -8.14
C PHE A 174 9.95 -11.70 -8.83
N GLU A 175 10.15 -12.40 -9.95
CA GLU A 175 11.33 -12.25 -10.81
C GLU A 175 11.46 -10.82 -11.36
N ASP A 176 10.36 -10.24 -11.84
CA ASP A 176 10.32 -8.86 -12.31
C ASP A 176 10.75 -7.87 -11.22
N ILE A 177 10.25 -8.06 -10.00
CA ILE A 177 10.64 -7.23 -8.84
C ILE A 177 12.13 -7.34 -8.59
N ARG A 178 12.69 -8.55 -8.55
CA ARG A 178 14.13 -8.79 -8.31
C ARG A 178 14.98 -8.16 -9.41
N TYR A 179 14.59 -8.34 -10.67
CA TYR A 179 15.29 -7.77 -11.82
C TYR A 179 15.31 -6.24 -11.76
N LEU A 180 14.17 -5.61 -11.49
CA LEU A 180 14.11 -4.16 -11.34
C LEU A 180 14.99 -3.70 -10.18
N GLU A 181 15.02 -4.43 -9.05
CA GLU A 181 15.78 -4.01 -7.86
C GLU A 181 17.27 -4.03 -8.15
N GLN A 182 17.75 -5.06 -8.85
CA GLN A 182 19.12 -5.15 -9.34
C GLN A 182 19.45 -3.98 -10.28
N ARG A 183 18.54 -3.66 -11.21
CA ARG A 183 18.74 -2.51 -12.12
C ARG A 183 18.78 -1.18 -11.39
N ILE A 184 17.93 -0.97 -10.39
CA ILE A 184 17.99 0.24 -9.56
C ILE A 184 19.31 0.29 -8.81
N ALA A 185 19.74 -0.81 -8.19
CA ALA A 185 21.00 -0.86 -7.45
C ALA A 185 22.22 -0.58 -8.35
N GLU A 186 22.21 -1.11 -9.58
CA GLU A 186 23.25 -0.84 -10.58
C GLU A 186 23.30 0.65 -10.95
N VAL A 187 22.17 1.23 -11.33
CA VAL A 187 22.10 2.66 -11.69
C VAL A 187 22.45 3.55 -10.49
N SER A 188 22.04 3.17 -9.28
CA SER A 188 22.42 3.87 -8.05
C SER A 188 23.94 3.86 -7.83
N ARG A 189 24.61 2.73 -8.04
CA ARG A 189 26.09 2.65 -7.97
C ARG A 189 26.77 3.53 -9.00
N GLN A 190 26.24 3.59 -10.23
CA GLN A 190 26.76 4.49 -11.27
C GLN A 190 26.62 5.97 -10.87
N ILE A 191 25.48 6.34 -10.26
CA ILE A 191 25.25 7.68 -9.75
C ILE A 191 26.21 8.03 -8.60
N GLU A 192 26.45 7.10 -7.69
CA GLU A 192 27.43 7.27 -6.59
C GLU A 192 28.86 7.41 -7.12
N ALA A 193 29.26 6.60 -8.10
CA ALA A 193 30.56 6.71 -8.74
C ALA A 193 30.74 8.07 -9.44
N ALA A 194 29.72 8.52 -10.19
CA ALA A 194 29.72 9.84 -10.83
C ALA A 194 29.79 10.98 -9.80
N ALA A 195 29.06 10.88 -8.68
CA ALA A 195 29.11 11.85 -7.59
C ALA A 195 30.49 11.93 -6.92
N ASN A 196 31.17 10.79 -6.76
CA ASN A 196 32.50 10.74 -6.13
C ASN A 196 33.62 11.23 -7.06
N ALA A 197 33.45 11.13 -8.37
CA ALA A 197 34.39 11.64 -9.37
C ALA A 197 34.33 13.17 -9.56
N ASP A 198 33.22 13.81 -9.18
CA ASP A 198 32.99 15.25 -9.38
C ASP A 198 33.22 16.06 -8.08
N ASP A 199 34.15 17.01 -8.12
CA ASP A 199 34.48 17.90 -6.98
C ASP A 199 33.29 18.71 -6.47
N THR A 200 32.44 19.19 -7.38
CA THR A 200 31.25 19.98 -7.04
C THR A 200 30.20 19.10 -6.38
N ALA A 201 30.01 17.87 -6.88
CA ALA A 201 29.11 16.90 -6.27
C ALA A 201 29.56 16.53 -4.86
N ARG A 202 30.86 16.28 -4.66
CA ARG A 202 31.45 16.02 -3.33
C ARG A 202 31.22 17.17 -2.36
N ARG A 203 31.41 18.42 -2.81
CA ARG A 203 31.13 19.61 -2.01
C ARG A 203 29.65 19.74 -1.67
N LEU A 204 28.74 19.43 -2.59
CA LEU A 204 27.30 19.46 -2.33
C LEU A 204 26.89 18.40 -1.30
N MET A 205 27.52 17.23 -1.32
CA MET A 205 27.23 16.14 -0.37
C MET A 205 27.70 16.41 1.07
N THR A 206 28.51 17.44 1.32
CA THR A 206 28.85 17.85 2.70
C THR A 206 27.69 18.54 3.42
N VAL A 207 26.71 19.04 2.65
CA VAL A 207 25.51 19.66 3.21
C VAL A 207 24.62 18.57 3.83
N PRO A 208 24.21 18.70 5.11
CA PRO A 208 23.39 17.70 5.77
C PRO A 208 22.15 17.29 4.97
N GLY A 209 22.09 15.99 4.68
CA GLY A 209 21.02 15.31 3.95
C GLY A 209 21.15 15.34 2.42
N ILE A 210 22.08 16.08 1.82
CA ILE A 210 22.30 16.01 0.37
C ILE A 210 23.13 14.75 0.07
N GLY A 211 22.50 13.73 -0.50
CA GLY A 211 23.20 12.52 -0.98
C GLY A 211 23.55 12.58 -2.46
N ALA A 212 24.32 11.59 -2.93
CA ALA A 212 24.80 11.47 -4.33
C ALA A 212 23.71 11.68 -5.38
N LEU A 213 22.53 11.10 -5.18
CA LEU A 213 21.39 11.23 -6.09
C LEU A 213 20.86 12.68 -6.20
N THR A 214 20.84 13.41 -5.09
CA THR A 214 20.39 14.81 -5.07
C THR A 214 21.48 15.73 -5.61
N ALA A 215 22.74 15.49 -5.24
CA ALA A 215 23.88 16.28 -5.71
C ALA A 215 24.04 16.19 -7.24
N THR A 216 24.10 14.97 -7.78
CA THR A 216 24.21 14.74 -9.24
C THR A 216 22.96 15.20 -9.98
N GLY A 217 21.76 15.01 -9.41
CA GLY A 217 20.53 15.56 -9.97
C GLY A 217 20.56 17.08 -10.08
N LEU A 218 21.01 17.77 -9.03
CA LEU A 218 21.17 19.23 -9.04
C LEU A 218 22.16 19.68 -10.11
N LEU A 219 23.33 19.03 -10.20
CA LEU A 219 24.33 19.37 -11.21
C LEU A 219 23.84 19.10 -12.64
N ALA A 220 23.19 17.97 -12.87
CA ALA A 220 22.66 17.63 -14.20
C ALA A 220 21.58 18.61 -14.66
N ALA A 221 20.76 19.12 -13.73
CA ALA A 221 19.66 20.02 -14.07
C ALA A 221 20.06 21.50 -14.09
N ALA A 222 20.96 21.93 -13.19
CA ALA A 222 21.39 23.31 -13.06
C ALA A 222 22.72 23.61 -13.78
N GLY A 223 23.45 22.60 -14.26
CA GLY A 223 24.76 22.78 -14.88
C GLY A 223 25.73 23.53 -13.96
N THR A 224 26.39 24.56 -14.48
CA THR A 224 27.34 25.39 -13.71
C THR A 224 26.68 26.41 -12.77
N GLY A 225 25.35 26.54 -12.80
CA GLY A 225 24.59 27.46 -11.95
C GLY A 225 24.77 28.95 -12.24
N ARG A 226 25.66 29.33 -13.18
CA ARG A 226 25.96 30.72 -13.56
C ARG A 226 24.77 31.48 -14.15
N GLN A 227 23.74 30.76 -14.61
CA GLN A 227 22.49 31.37 -15.09
C GLN A 227 21.65 32.01 -13.97
N PHE A 228 21.94 31.71 -12.70
CA PHE A 228 21.23 32.29 -11.56
C PHE A 228 22.05 33.44 -10.96
N LYS A 229 21.48 34.66 -11.01
CA LYS A 229 22.12 35.85 -10.42
C LYS A 229 22.04 35.85 -8.89
N ARG A 230 21.04 35.19 -8.31
CA ARG A 230 20.83 35.09 -6.84
C ARG A 230 20.45 33.66 -6.46
N THR A 231 20.87 33.22 -5.29
CA THR A 231 20.52 31.90 -4.71
C THR A 231 19.02 31.69 -4.57
N ARG A 232 18.26 32.76 -4.33
CA ARG A 232 16.79 32.73 -4.26
C ARG A 232 16.12 32.39 -5.59
N ASP A 233 16.75 32.74 -6.72
CA ASP A 233 16.23 32.48 -8.06
C ASP A 233 16.40 30.99 -8.39
N MET A 234 17.52 30.40 -7.96
CA MET A 234 17.75 28.96 -8.00
C MET A 234 16.77 28.20 -7.08
N ALA A 235 16.54 28.69 -5.85
CA ALA A 235 15.54 28.10 -4.95
C ALA A 235 14.12 28.16 -5.53
N ALA A 236 13.78 29.25 -6.22
CA ALA A 236 12.49 29.39 -6.91
C ALA A 236 12.36 28.41 -8.08
N TRP A 237 13.42 28.25 -8.88
CA TRP A 237 13.49 27.31 -9.99
C TRP A 237 13.40 25.84 -9.53
N LEU A 238 14.06 25.50 -8.43
CA LEU A 238 13.93 24.19 -7.76
C LEU A 238 12.55 24.00 -7.10
N GLY A 239 11.70 25.02 -7.05
CA GLY A 239 10.38 24.97 -6.43
C GLY A 239 10.41 24.90 -4.90
N LEU A 240 11.51 25.34 -4.29
CA LEU A 240 11.74 25.38 -2.83
C LEU A 240 11.21 26.67 -2.17
N VAL A 241 10.73 27.63 -2.96
CA VAL A 241 10.09 28.84 -2.45
C VAL A 241 8.60 28.61 -2.11
N PRO A 242 8.08 29.31 -1.07
CA PRO A 242 6.65 29.33 -0.74
C PRO A 242 5.79 29.78 -1.93
N ARG A 243 4.59 29.22 -2.10
CA ARG A 243 3.63 29.74 -3.09
C ARG A 243 3.11 31.09 -2.61
N GLY A 244 3.28 32.13 -3.43
CA GLY A 244 2.56 33.38 -3.23
C GLY A 244 1.20 33.32 -3.93
N HIS A 245 0.12 33.51 -3.19
CA HIS A 245 -1.16 33.95 -3.77
C HIS A 245 -1.32 35.44 -3.45
N SER A 246 -1.51 36.25 -4.49
CA SER A 246 -1.83 37.68 -4.33
C SER A 246 -3.19 37.94 -4.96
N THR A 247 -4.15 38.29 -4.12
CA THR A 247 -5.47 38.77 -4.53
C THR A 247 -5.76 40.04 -3.73
N GLY A 248 -5.99 41.16 -4.42
CA GLY A 248 -6.41 42.42 -3.79
C GLY A 248 -5.38 43.05 -2.84
N GLY A 249 -4.10 43.11 -3.22
CA GLY A 249 -3.08 43.89 -2.49
C GLY A 249 -2.54 43.27 -1.19
N LYS A 250 -3.05 42.11 -0.76
CA LYS A 250 -2.49 41.32 0.36
C LYS A 250 -1.77 40.09 -0.19
N THR A 251 -0.50 39.93 0.21
CA THR A 251 0.31 38.77 -0.16
C THR A 251 0.21 37.73 0.95
N THR A 252 -0.33 36.55 0.64
CA THR A 252 -0.36 35.42 1.58
C THR A 252 0.64 34.37 1.12
N LEU A 253 1.64 34.07 1.94
CA LEU A 253 2.61 33.00 1.70
C LEU A 253 1.97 31.66 2.09
N LEU A 254 1.73 30.80 1.11
CA LEU A 254 1.26 29.43 1.28
C LEU A 254 2.45 28.45 1.32
N GLY A 255 2.19 27.16 1.47
CA GLY A 255 3.22 26.11 1.46
C GLY A 255 4.12 26.11 0.22
N ILE A 256 5.27 25.43 0.31
CA ILE A 256 6.30 25.35 -0.74
C ILE A 256 5.71 24.89 -2.08
N SER A 257 6.15 25.51 -3.18
CA SER A 257 5.49 25.42 -4.48
C SER A 257 5.53 24.07 -5.17
N LYS A 258 6.55 23.24 -4.92
CA LYS A 258 6.75 21.90 -5.52
C LYS A 258 6.74 21.92 -7.06
N ARG A 259 7.00 23.07 -7.69
CA ARG A 259 6.98 23.23 -9.16
C ARG A 259 8.24 22.71 -9.85
N GLY A 260 9.34 22.53 -9.14
CA GLY A 260 10.56 21.91 -9.67
C GLY A 260 10.36 20.40 -9.85
N ARG A 261 9.92 19.99 -11.05
CA ARG A 261 9.71 18.58 -11.38
C ARG A 261 11.02 17.80 -11.13
N TYR A 262 10.90 16.72 -10.36
CA TYR A 262 11.94 15.76 -9.98
C TYR A 262 12.85 16.12 -8.79
N ILE A 263 13.56 17.26 -8.79
CA ILE A 263 14.56 17.57 -7.74
C ILE A 263 13.93 18.31 -6.55
N GLY A 264 12.98 19.21 -6.82
CA GLY A 264 12.29 20.01 -5.80
C GLY A 264 11.54 19.16 -4.77
N ASN A 265 10.94 18.05 -5.20
CA ASN A 265 10.24 17.13 -4.29
C ASN A 265 11.19 16.35 -3.36
N ARG A 266 12.43 16.04 -3.79
CA ARG A 266 13.40 15.33 -2.95
C ARG A 266 14.11 16.27 -1.98
N VAL A 267 14.48 17.47 -2.44
CA VAL A 267 15.07 18.50 -1.57
C VAL A 267 14.05 19.00 -0.53
N HIS A 268 12.75 19.01 -0.86
CA HIS A 268 11.69 19.35 0.10
C HIS A 268 11.55 18.34 1.26
N GLY A 269 11.64 17.03 0.98
CA GLY A 269 11.62 16.01 2.04
C GLY A 269 12.75 16.18 3.06
N LEU A 270 13.86 16.73 2.60
CA LEU A 270 15.06 17.06 3.36
C LEU A 270 14.87 18.28 4.30
N CYS A 271 14.23 19.34 3.82
CA CYS A 271 13.95 20.53 4.63
C CYS A 271 12.99 20.24 5.80
N ASN A 272 12.06 19.28 5.64
CA ASN A 272 11.19 18.86 6.74
C ASN A 272 11.94 18.09 7.85
N ILE A 273 12.96 17.31 7.49
CA ILE A 273 13.80 16.58 8.47
C ILE A 273 14.69 17.54 9.26
N ILE A 274 15.24 18.57 8.61
CA ILE A 274 16.04 19.60 9.27
C ILE A 274 15.18 20.46 10.19
N SER A 275 13.95 20.82 9.79
CA SER A 275 13.04 21.59 10.63
C SER A 275 12.57 20.86 11.91
N GLN A 276 12.56 19.52 11.93
CA GLN A 276 12.20 18.75 13.13
C GLN A 276 13.34 18.62 14.14
N ARG A 277 14.61 18.70 13.71
CA ARG A 277 15.77 18.69 14.63
C ARG A 277 16.06 20.05 15.27
N SER A 278 15.59 21.15 14.69
CA SER A 278 15.81 22.50 15.24
C SER A 278 14.76 22.93 16.29
N VAL A 279 13.82 22.06 16.67
CA VAL A 279 12.77 22.33 17.69
C VAL A 279 12.97 21.47 18.95
N SER A 280 14.16 20.89 19.12
CA SER A 280 14.56 20.24 20.37
C SER A 280 15.93 20.74 20.79
N TYR A 281 15.98 21.99 21.23
CA TYR A 281 16.88 22.54 22.25
C TYR A 281 16.24 23.81 22.82
#